data_AF-A0A370EJF7-F1
#
_entry.id   AF-A0A370EJF7-F1
#
_cell.length_a   1.000
_cell.length_b   1.000
_cell.length_c   1.000
_cell.angle_alpha   90.00
_cell.angle_beta   90.00
_cell.angle_gamma   90.00
#
_symmetry.space_group_name_H-M   'P 1'
#
loop_
_entity.id
_entity.type
_entity.pdbx_description
1 polymer ?
#
loop_
_entity_poly.entity_id
_entity_poly.type
_entity_poly.pdbx_seq_one_letter_code
_entity_poly.pdbx_strand_id
1 'polypeptide(L)'
;MKKILFAACAAFSFTVGNAQEAYQPNWESLAKYDETAEWFKDAKFGIYAHWGVLSVPAYANDWFPRNMFIEGTPEYKHMVSLYGDPSKFGYHDFVPMFHAEYFNADDWAELFQKAGAKFAGVVAEHHDGWSNWDSKINPWNSMDMGPHRDLVGELAKAIHGRGMKLVTSFHKDRNLQINKDNPDKWLDDISYFPYNPKFPTSSTDPKLAQFYGNIPPDQFYANWYGELKELIDNYSPDLIYFDSKMTKIPEKTKQEFVAYYFNHSVKEKKQVIITHKEGELPKSVSIEDFEKGRQNAITKDFWLTDETVSVGSWSYTNDLGLKTANDIVDLLADIVSKNGALMLNVSPMANGIIPKNQQDILLEIGQWLNVNGEAIYGTRTFDVFGEGPTKQEKGGMFLDKISYTAQDVRYTRKGNTIYAIVLGWPGEDASITFGALANKGKVKSVSILGSTEKTAYTYDSLGLHIKTPSKKVDDKAFVVKVELK
;
A
#
# COMPACT_ATOMS: atom_id res chain seq x y z
N MET A 1 -39.11 -66.54 -28.54
CA MET A 1 -39.71 -65.19 -28.39
C MET A 1 -38.62 -64.24 -27.91
N LYS A 2 -38.22 -63.27 -28.74
CA LYS A 2 -37.15 -62.29 -28.45
C LYS A 2 -37.67 -61.26 -27.43
N LYS A 3 -36.98 -61.08 -26.29
CA LYS A 3 -37.21 -59.97 -25.36
C LYS A 3 -36.38 -58.78 -25.82
N ILE A 4 -37.04 -57.68 -26.14
CA ILE A 4 -36.43 -56.39 -26.49
C ILE A 4 -36.19 -55.65 -25.17
N LEU A 5 -34.94 -55.28 -24.90
CA LEU A 5 -34.53 -54.39 -23.82
C LEU A 5 -34.73 -52.94 -24.29
N PHE A 6 -35.60 -52.17 -23.62
CA PHE A 6 -35.64 -50.71 -23.77
C PHE A 6 -34.60 -50.09 -22.83
N ALA A 7 -33.54 -49.51 -23.40
CA ALA A 7 -32.62 -48.66 -22.67
C ALA A 7 -33.21 -47.24 -22.64
N ALA A 8 -33.48 -46.72 -21.43
CA ALA A 8 -33.87 -45.34 -21.22
C ALA A 8 -32.61 -44.45 -21.21
N CYS A 9 -32.45 -43.59 -22.21
CA CYS A 9 -31.46 -42.52 -22.19
C CYS A 9 -31.92 -41.43 -21.20
N ALA A 10 -31.23 -41.28 -20.08
CA ALA A 10 -31.35 -40.10 -19.23
C ALA A 10 -30.62 -38.93 -19.90
N ALA A 11 -31.37 -37.91 -20.32
CA ALA A 11 -30.81 -36.65 -20.79
C ALA A 11 -30.29 -35.86 -19.57
N PHE A 12 -28.97 -35.73 -19.46
CA PHE A 12 -28.36 -34.76 -18.56
C PHE A 12 -28.54 -33.36 -19.15
N SER A 13 -29.44 -32.57 -18.57
CA SER A 13 -29.51 -31.14 -18.82
C SER A 13 -28.29 -30.47 -18.20
N PHE A 14 -27.33 -30.07 -19.04
CA PHE A 14 -26.27 -29.15 -18.64
C PHE A 14 -26.92 -27.79 -18.34
N THR A 15 -26.91 -27.38 -17.07
CA THR A 15 -27.10 -25.97 -16.72
C THR A 15 -25.91 -25.20 -17.29
N VAL A 16 -26.15 -24.47 -18.38
CA VAL A 16 -25.24 -23.42 -18.86
C VAL A 16 -25.11 -22.43 -17.70
N GLY A 17 -23.94 -22.39 -17.06
CA GLY A 17 -23.65 -21.35 -16.08
C GLY A 17 -23.80 -19.99 -16.76
N ASN A 18 -24.62 -19.11 -16.20
CA ASN A 18 -24.72 -17.73 -16.69
C ASN A 18 -23.30 -17.15 -16.73
N ALA A 19 -22.83 -16.76 -17.92
CA ALA A 19 -21.67 -15.90 -18.03
C ALA A 19 -21.98 -14.63 -17.23
N GLN A 20 -21.09 -14.24 -16.31
CA GLN A 20 -21.20 -12.96 -15.61
C GLN A 20 -21.33 -11.86 -16.68
N GLU A 21 -22.42 -11.08 -16.65
CA GLU A 21 -22.56 -9.92 -17.53
C GLU A 21 -21.41 -8.94 -17.27
N ALA A 22 -20.89 -8.33 -18.33
CA ALA A 22 -19.83 -7.34 -18.21
C ALA A 22 -20.29 -6.15 -17.36
N TYR A 23 -19.43 -5.70 -16.46
CA TYR A 23 -19.65 -4.52 -15.65
C TYR A 23 -19.82 -3.29 -16.55
N GLN A 24 -20.92 -2.57 -16.35
CA GLN A 24 -21.21 -1.33 -17.04
C GLN A 24 -20.61 -0.14 -16.28
N PRO A 25 -20.24 0.97 -16.95
CA PRO A 25 -19.67 2.15 -16.31
C PRO A 25 -20.76 2.97 -15.58
N ASN A 26 -21.35 2.40 -14.54
CA ASN A 26 -22.24 3.06 -13.60
C ASN A 26 -22.17 2.35 -12.24
N TRP A 27 -22.36 3.10 -11.15
CA TRP A 27 -22.15 2.56 -9.80
C TRP A 27 -23.07 1.41 -9.42
N GLU A 28 -24.29 1.36 -9.96
CA GLU A 28 -25.22 0.25 -9.70
C GLU A 28 -24.69 -1.07 -10.24
N SER A 29 -24.12 -1.07 -11.45
CA SER A 29 -23.47 -2.25 -12.01
C SER A 29 -22.19 -2.59 -11.27
N LEU A 30 -21.37 -1.60 -10.92
CA LEU A 30 -20.04 -1.79 -10.36
C LEU A 30 -20.09 -2.28 -8.90
N ALA A 31 -21.07 -1.83 -8.12
CA ALA A 31 -21.30 -2.27 -6.74
C ALA A 31 -21.68 -3.75 -6.61
N LYS A 32 -21.92 -4.46 -7.72
CA LYS A 32 -22.14 -5.91 -7.74
C LYS A 32 -20.83 -6.71 -7.65
N TYR A 33 -19.69 -6.04 -7.80
CA TYR A 33 -18.38 -6.64 -7.62
C TYR A 33 -18.19 -7.01 -6.16
N ASP A 34 -17.71 -8.22 -5.88
CA ASP A 34 -17.34 -8.61 -4.52
C ASP A 34 -16.05 -7.89 -4.13
N GLU A 35 -16.22 -6.72 -3.52
CA GLU A 35 -15.21 -5.71 -3.24
C GLU A 35 -14.04 -6.18 -2.38
N THR A 36 -14.23 -7.25 -1.59
CA THR A 36 -13.17 -7.73 -0.71
C THR A 36 -12.64 -9.07 -1.14
N ALA A 37 -11.64 -8.98 -2.01
CA ALA A 37 -10.83 -10.13 -2.35
C ALA A 37 -10.26 -10.78 -1.08
N GLU A 38 -10.67 -12.02 -0.80
CA GLU A 38 -10.24 -12.72 0.43
C GLU A 38 -8.71 -12.82 0.50
N TRP A 39 -8.03 -12.85 -0.66
CA TRP A 39 -6.57 -12.80 -0.72
C TRP A 39 -6.01 -11.53 -0.07
N PHE A 40 -6.65 -10.38 -0.23
CA PHE A 40 -6.16 -9.11 0.32
C PHE A 40 -6.40 -9.03 1.83
N LYS A 41 -7.57 -9.49 2.28
CA LYS A 41 -7.85 -9.67 3.70
C LYS A 41 -6.86 -10.64 4.35
N ASP A 42 -6.39 -11.67 3.63
CA ASP A 42 -5.44 -12.64 4.15
C ASP A 42 -3.99 -12.14 4.10
N ALA A 43 -3.67 -11.26 3.14
CA ALA A 43 -2.34 -10.77 2.86
C ALA A 43 -1.76 -9.89 3.98
N LYS A 44 -2.55 -8.98 4.57
CA LYS A 44 -2.22 -8.07 5.68
C LYS A 44 -1.05 -7.11 5.52
N PHE A 45 0.02 -7.50 4.84
CA PHE A 45 1.26 -6.74 4.73
C PHE A 45 1.78 -6.75 3.29
N GLY A 46 2.12 -5.57 2.81
CA GLY A 46 2.77 -5.38 1.52
C GLY A 46 3.75 -4.22 1.51
N ILE A 47 4.52 -4.11 0.43
CA ILE A 47 5.59 -3.11 0.31
C ILE A 47 5.53 -2.39 -1.03
N TYR A 48 5.66 -1.08 -1.04
CA TYR A 48 5.79 -0.28 -2.26
C TYR A 48 6.92 0.73 -2.14
N ALA A 49 7.20 1.48 -3.20
CA ALA A 49 8.28 2.45 -3.24
C ALA A 49 7.89 3.74 -3.95
N HIS A 50 8.13 4.88 -3.30
CA HIS A 50 8.14 6.20 -3.93
C HIS A 50 9.50 6.44 -4.57
N TRP A 51 9.58 6.18 -5.88
CA TRP A 51 10.82 6.21 -6.63
C TRP A 51 10.60 6.69 -8.06
N GLY A 52 11.52 7.49 -8.58
CA GLY A 52 11.45 8.07 -9.92
C GLY A 52 12.37 9.28 -10.02
N VAL A 53 12.07 10.20 -10.95
CA VAL A 53 12.80 11.47 -11.11
C VAL A 53 12.81 12.29 -9.82
N LEU A 54 11.74 12.18 -9.02
CA LEU A 54 11.61 12.84 -7.71
C LEU A 54 12.71 12.44 -6.71
N SER A 55 13.37 11.30 -6.93
CA SER A 55 14.45 10.80 -6.08
C SER A 55 15.82 11.38 -6.45
N VAL A 56 15.96 12.01 -7.62
CA VAL A 56 17.24 12.57 -8.12
C VAL A 56 17.77 13.69 -7.22
N PRO A 57 16.96 14.67 -6.77
CA PRO A 57 17.48 15.75 -5.93
C PRO A 57 17.93 15.29 -4.54
N ALA A 58 17.40 14.17 -4.04
CA ALA A 58 17.69 13.62 -2.71
C ALA A 58 17.60 14.65 -1.57
N TYR A 59 16.60 15.55 -1.63
CA TYR A 59 16.44 16.69 -0.72
C TYR A 59 14.98 16.92 -0.33
N ALA A 60 14.74 17.29 0.93
CA ALA A 60 13.45 17.58 1.54
C ALA A 60 12.45 16.41 1.56
N ASN A 61 11.72 16.18 0.47
CA ASN A 61 10.75 15.09 0.34
C ASN A 61 10.28 14.91 -1.12
N ASP A 62 9.33 13.99 -1.34
CA ASP A 62 8.67 13.72 -2.62
C ASP A 62 7.84 14.89 -3.21
N TRP A 63 7.69 16.00 -2.47
CA TRP A 63 7.13 17.26 -2.95
C TRP A 63 8.18 18.29 -3.37
N PHE A 64 9.48 17.94 -3.35
CA PHE A 64 10.54 18.76 -3.94
C PHE A 64 10.22 19.25 -5.36
N PRO A 65 9.68 18.42 -6.29
CA PRO A 65 9.35 18.87 -7.65
C PRO A 65 8.40 20.08 -7.69
N ARG A 66 7.45 20.16 -6.74
CA ARG A 66 6.58 21.33 -6.55
C ARG A 66 7.35 22.47 -5.89
N ASN A 67 7.93 22.20 -4.72
CA ASN A 67 8.41 23.23 -3.81
C ASN A 67 9.63 23.97 -4.37
N MET A 68 10.40 23.35 -5.27
CA MET A 68 11.49 24.02 -5.99
C MET A 68 11.03 25.23 -6.84
N PHE A 69 9.72 25.38 -7.09
CA PHE A 69 9.14 26.52 -7.81
C PHE A 69 8.43 27.54 -6.89
N ILE A 70 8.50 27.37 -5.56
CA ILE A 70 7.90 28.30 -4.61
C ILE A 70 9.01 29.13 -3.98
N GLU A 71 9.15 30.38 -4.45
CA GLU A 71 10.19 31.31 -4.01
C GLU A 71 10.23 31.42 -2.46
N GLY A 72 11.40 31.21 -1.88
CA GLY A 72 11.63 31.34 -0.43
C GLY A 72 11.58 30.04 0.39
N THR A 73 11.05 28.95 -0.17
CA THR A 73 11.09 27.62 0.46
C THR A 73 12.53 27.09 0.56
N PRO A 74 12.81 26.13 1.48
CA PRO A 74 14.10 25.43 1.51
C PRO A 74 14.47 24.79 0.18
N GLU A 75 13.52 24.16 -0.51
CA GLU A 75 13.71 23.48 -1.78
C GLU A 75 14.09 24.45 -2.90
N TYR A 76 13.41 25.60 -3.00
CA TYR A 76 13.76 26.66 -3.93
C TYR A 76 15.19 27.17 -3.68
N LYS A 77 15.54 27.45 -2.42
CA LYS A 77 16.88 27.93 -2.07
C LYS A 77 17.97 26.91 -2.38
N HIS A 78 17.70 25.64 -2.06
CA HIS A 78 18.60 24.53 -2.36
C HIS A 78 18.82 24.37 -3.87
N MET A 79 17.73 24.40 -4.62
CA MET A 79 17.77 24.38 -6.08
C MET A 79 18.62 25.55 -6.62
N VAL A 80 18.32 26.79 -6.23
CA VAL A 80 19.02 27.98 -6.75
C VAL A 80 20.51 27.94 -6.46
N SER A 81 20.89 27.46 -5.28
CA SER A 81 22.27 27.28 -4.86
C SER A 81 23.06 26.31 -5.76
N LEU A 82 22.43 25.23 -6.23
CA LEU A 82 23.11 24.14 -6.92
C LEU A 82 22.96 24.18 -8.44
N TYR A 83 21.78 24.54 -8.92
CA TYR A 83 21.38 24.41 -10.34
C TYR A 83 21.06 25.76 -11.00
N GLY A 84 20.97 26.84 -10.23
CA GLY A 84 20.67 28.18 -10.72
C GLY A 84 19.17 28.49 -10.76
N ASP A 85 18.75 29.48 -11.54
CA ASP A 85 17.35 29.94 -11.53
C ASP A 85 16.37 28.86 -12.08
N PRO A 86 15.25 28.54 -11.40
CA PRO A 86 14.25 27.57 -11.89
C PRO A 86 13.59 27.91 -13.23
N SER A 87 13.71 29.16 -13.70
CA SER A 87 13.32 29.55 -15.06
C SER A 87 14.25 29.00 -16.15
N LYS A 88 15.49 28.64 -15.79
CA LYS A 88 16.51 28.08 -16.69
C LYS A 88 16.77 26.60 -16.46
N PHE A 89 16.61 26.13 -15.24
CA PHE A 89 16.69 24.72 -14.88
C PHE A 89 15.38 24.30 -14.22
N GLY A 90 14.46 23.71 -14.97
CA GLY A 90 13.19 23.22 -14.45
C GLY A 90 13.31 21.81 -13.87
N TYR A 91 12.24 21.33 -13.24
CA TYR A 91 12.16 19.94 -12.78
C TYR A 91 12.40 18.91 -13.91
N HIS A 92 11.98 19.22 -15.15
CA HIS A 92 12.20 18.36 -16.32
C HIS A 92 13.69 18.15 -16.64
N ASP A 93 14.58 19.04 -16.20
CA ASP A 93 16.03 18.89 -16.40
C ASP A 93 16.67 17.84 -15.48
N PHE A 94 15.94 17.34 -14.46
CA PHE A 94 16.36 16.16 -13.71
C PHE A 94 16.06 14.85 -14.42
N VAL A 95 15.18 14.82 -15.42
CA VAL A 95 14.80 13.59 -16.14
C VAL A 95 16.03 12.89 -16.76
N PRO A 96 16.95 13.57 -17.46
CA PRO A 96 18.14 12.93 -18.00
C PRO A 96 19.12 12.44 -16.93
N MET A 97 18.96 12.83 -15.66
CA MET A 97 19.81 12.43 -14.54
C MET A 97 19.27 11.19 -13.81
N PHE A 98 18.03 10.78 -14.09
CA PHE A 98 17.45 9.55 -13.55
C PHE A 98 17.86 8.36 -14.42
N HIS A 99 18.94 7.68 -14.03
CA HIS A 99 19.50 6.56 -14.81
C HIS A 99 19.10 5.16 -14.33
N ALA A 100 18.64 5.01 -13.07
CA ALA A 100 18.33 3.71 -12.47
C ALA A 100 19.42 2.64 -12.68
N GLU A 101 20.69 3.06 -12.71
CA GLU A 101 21.85 2.26 -13.14
C GLU A 101 22.10 0.98 -12.31
N TYR A 102 21.66 0.96 -11.06
CA TYR A 102 21.76 -0.18 -10.14
C TYR A 102 20.39 -0.76 -9.78
N PHE A 103 19.32 -0.35 -10.47
CA PHE A 103 18.01 -0.96 -10.30
C PHE A 103 18.00 -2.40 -10.81
N ASN A 104 17.58 -3.31 -9.93
CA ASN A 104 17.34 -4.70 -10.23
C ASN A 104 15.98 -5.13 -9.64
N ALA A 105 15.04 -5.44 -10.52
CA ALA A 105 13.69 -5.86 -10.17
C ALA A 105 13.66 -7.16 -9.34
N ASP A 106 14.53 -8.12 -9.65
CA ASP A 106 14.60 -9.40 -8.92
C ASP A 106 15.13 -9.21 -7.50
N ASP A 107 16.12 -8.32 -7.31
CA ASP A 107 16.68 -8.01 -5.98
C ASP A 107 15.64 -7.31 -5.10
N TRP A 108 14.88 -6.36 -5.67
CA TRP A 108 13.78 -5.69 -4.96
C TRP A 108 12.68 -6.68 -4.58
N ALA A 109 12.21 -7.48 -5.54
CA ALA A 109 11.15 -8.45 -5.28
C ALA A 109 11.61 -9.53 -4.28
N GLU A 110 12.89 -9.92 -4.30
CA GLU A 110 13.46 -10.83 -3.29
C GLU A 110 13.46 -10.21 -1.90
N LEU A 111 13.91 -8.96 -1.78
CA LEU A 111 13.90 -8.23 -0.52
C LEU A 111 12.49 -8.13 0.05
N PHE A 112 11.50 -7.75 -0.78
CA PHE A 112 10.11 -7.64 -0.36
C PHE A 112 9.53 -8.99 0.08
N GLN A 113 9.82 -10.06 -0.66
CA GLN A 113 9.41 -11.42 -0.27
C GLN A 113 10.04 -11.83 1.06
N LYS A 114 11.34 -11.59 1.25
CA LYS A 114 12.06 -11.89 2.51
C LYS A 114 11.54 -11.09 3.68
N ALA A 115 11.08 -9.85 3.44
CA ALA A 115 10.41 -9.01 4.42
C ALA A 115 9.02 -9.53 4.82
N GLY A 116 8.49 -10.52 4.10
CA GLY A 116 7.20 -11.15 4.36
C GLY A 116 6.04 -10.60 3.53
N ALA A 117 6.26 -9.60 2.68
CA ALA A 117 5.21 -8.98 1.87
C ALA A 117 4.43 -10.01 1.05
N LYS A 118 3.10 -9.83 0.99
CA LYS A 118 2.19 -10.65 0.17
C LYS A 118 1.73 -9.92 -1.08
N PHE A 119 1.79 -8.60 -1.06
CA PHE A 119 1.65 -7.74 -2.22
C PHE A 119 2.80 -6.74 -2.24
N ALA A 120 3.28 -6.38 -3.43
CA ALA A 120 4.35 -5.40 -3.55
C ALA A 120 4.26 -4.60 -4.84
N GLY A 121 4.99 -3.48 -4.93
CA GLY A 121 4.92 -2.62 -6.09
C GLY A 121 5.79 -1.37 -6.05
N VAL A 122 5.44 -0.42 -6.90
CA VAL A 122 6.07 0.90 -7.01
C VAL A 122 5.00 1.94 -7.31
N VAL A 123 5.28 3.20 -7.02
CA VAL A 123 4.53 4.31 -7.59
C VAL A 123 4.75 4.32 -9.09
N ALA A 124 3.73 3.93 -9.86
CA ALA A 124 3.81 3.88 -11.31
C ALA A 124 3.87 5.30 -11.89
N GLU A 125 3.08 6.21 -11.34
CA GLU A 125 3.16 7.65 -11.61
C GLU A 125 2.77 8.44 -10.37
N HIS A 126 3.66 9.36 -9.98
CA HIS A 126 3.42 10.28 -8.87
C HIS A 126 2.71 11.55 -9.38
N HIS A 127 2.66 12.61 -8.57
CA HIS A 127 2.03 13.87 -8.97
C HIS A 127 2.82 14.66 -10.04
N ASP A 128 4.07 14.27 -10.29
CA ASP A 128 5.07 15.04 -11.02
C ASP A 128 5.02 14.85 -12.55
N GLY A 129 4.09 14.03 -13.04
CA GLY A 129 3.86 13.79 -14.48
C GLY A 129 4.83 12.80 -15.12
N TRP A 130 5.59 12.07 -14.30
CA TRP A 130 6.55 11.04 -14.75
C TRP A 130 5.95 9.62 -14.62
N SER A 131 6.02 8.85 -15.71
CA SER A 131 5.56 7.46 -15.75
C SER A 131 6.75 6.48 -15.66
N ASN A 132 6.75 5.56 -14.70
CA ASN A 132 7.80 4.54 -14.51
C ASN A 132 7.65 3.29 -15.43
N TRP A 133 6.89 3.39 -16.52
CA TRP A 133 6.63 2.28 -17.45
C TRP A 133 6.78 2.69 -18.92
N ASP A 134 6.73 1.74 -19.86
CA ASP A 134 6.71 2.04 -21.30
C ASP A 134 5.35 2.59 -21.76
N SER A 135 5.08 3.87 -21.45
CA SER A 135 3.83 4.53 -21.84
C SER A 135 3.85 4.96 -23.31
N LYS A 136 2.75 4.73 -24.04
CA LYS A 136 2.54 5.27 -25.39
C LYS A 136 1.77 6.58 -25.37
N ILE A 137 1.15 6.93 -24.24
CA ILE A 137 0.37 8.15 -24.04
C ILE A 137 1.22 9.26 -23.43
N ASN A 138 2.03 8.94 -22.42
CA ASN A 138 2.91 9.91 -21.77
C ASN A 138 4.34 9.81 -22.30
N PRO A 139 4.85 10.79 -23.06
CA PRO A 139 6.23 10.77 -23.53
C PRO A 139 7.26 11.00 -22.40
N TRP A 140 6.81 11.41 -21.21
CA TRP A 140 7.66 11.56 -20.02
C TRP A 140 7.66 10.26 -19.22
N ASN A 141 8.32 9.26 -19.78
CA ASN A 141 8.33 7.92 -19.23
C ASN A 141 9.73 7.30 -19.21
N SER A 142 9.90 6.25 -18.40
CA SER A 142 11.19 5.61 -18.16
C SER A 142 11.74 4.81 -19.33
N MET A 143 10.93 4.49 -20.34
CA MET A 143 11.37 3.81 -21.57
C MET A 143 11.91 4.81 -22.61
N ASP A 144 11.20 5.91 -22.83
CA ASP A 144 11.58 6.93 -23.81
C ASP A 144 12.68 7.86 -23.30
N MET A 145 12.84 7.99 -21.99
CA MET A 145 13.78 8.91 -21.34
C MET A 145 14.47 8.26 -20.15
N GLY A 146 15.51 8.93 -19.63
CA GLY A 146 16.18 8.54 -18.39
C GLY A 146 16.81 7.14 -18.50
N PRO A 147 16.28 6.11 -17.80
CA PRO A 147 16.90 4.78 -17.77
C PRO A 147 16.70 3.95 -19.04
N HIS A 148 15.79 4.33 -19.94
CA HIS A 148 15.42 3.56 -21.13
C HIS A 148 14.99 2.11 -20.84
N ARG A 149 14.17 1.96 -19.80
CA ARG A 149 13.68 0.68 -19.26
C ARG A 149 12.22 0.78 -18.85
N ASP A 150 11.49 -0.32 -18.99
CA ASP A 150 10.15 -0.48 -18.44
C ASP A 150 10.24 -0.95 -16.97
N LEU A 151 10.35 0.00 -16.04
CA LEU A 151 10.65 -0.31 -14.63
C LEU A 151 9.48 -1.03 -13.95
N VAL A 152 8.23 -0.59 -14.20
CA VAL A 152 7.01 -1.27 -13.72
C VAL A 152 6.92 -2.67 -14.31
N GLY A 153 7.16 -2.85 -15.63
CA GLY A 153 7.09 -4.15 -16.27
C GLY A 153 8.12 -5.15 -15.75
N GLU A 154 9.37 -4.72 -15.56
CA GLU A 154 10.42 -5.54 -14.97
C GLU A 154 10.06 -5.97 -13.53
N LEU A 155 9.59 -5.02 -12.70
CA LEU A 155 9.21 -5.29 -11.32
C LEU A 155 7.96 -6.18 -11.22
N ALA A 156 6.95 -5.95 -12.07
CA ALA A 156 5.74 -6.76 -12.18
C ALA A 156 6.08 -8.23 -12.44
N LYS A 157 6.99 -8.49 -13.38
CA LYS A 157 7.47 -9.84 -13.70
C LYS A 157 8.16 -10.50 -12.48
N ALA A 158 9.05 -9.78 -11.80
CA ALA A 158 9.77 -10.29 -10.64
C ALA A 158 8.84 -10.59 -9.46
N ILE A 159 7.88 -9.71 -9.18
CA ILE A 159 6.88 -9.86 -8.10
C ILE A 159 5.98 -11.08 -8.36
N HIS A 160 5.40 -11.19 -9.56
CA HIS A 160 4.58 -12.34 -9.93
C HIS A 160 5.38 -13.65 -9.95
N GLY A 161 6.63 -13.61 -10.43
CA GLY A 161 7.54 -14.76 -10.43
C GLY A 161 7.83 -15.30 -9.02
N ARG A 162 7.63 -14.48 -7.98
CA ARG A 162 7.79 -14.82 -6.56
C ARG A 162 6.47 -15.10 -5.84
N GLY A 163 5.35 -15.16 -6.57
CA GLY A 163 4.02 -15.46 -6.04
C GLY A 163 3.42 -14.36 -5.16
N MET A 164 3.97 -13.14 -5.21
CA MET A 164 3.39 -11.97 -4.59
C MET A 164 2.39 -11.31 -5.55
N LYS A 165 1.46 -10.54 -4.97
CA LYS A 165 0.47 -9.75 -5.70
C LYS A 165 1.06 -8.40 -6.13
N LEU A 166 0.76 -7.93 -7.34
CA LEU A 166 1.30 -6.68 -7.86
C LEU A 166 0.44 -5.48 -7.42
N VAL A 167 1.11 -4.44 -6.93
CA VAL A 167 0.54 -3.12 -6.67
C VAL A 167 1.14 -2.10 -7.64
N THR A 168 0.29 -1.24 -8.17
CA THR A 168 0.71 -0.01 -8.85
C THR A 168 0.01 1.17 -8.20
N SER A 169 0.79 2.19 -7.83
CA SER A 169 0.23 3.44 -7.29
C SER A 169 0.12 4.50 -8.38
N PHE A 170 -1.00 5.23 -8.41
CA PHE A 170 -1.28 6.26 -9.41
C PHE A 170 -1.77 7.54 -8.73
N HIS A 171 -0.95 8.60 -8.80
CA HIS A 171 -1.18 9.85 -8.06
C HIS A 171 -1.40 11.04 -9.01
N LYS A 172 -1.59 10.77 -10.30
CA LYS A 172 -1.59 11.78 -11.36
C LYS A 172 -2.72 12.80 -11.20
N ASP A 173 -3.80 12.48 -10.51
CA ASP A 173 -4.99 13.33 -10.35
C ASP A 173 -4.66 14.78 -9.92
N ARG A 174 -3.68 14.94 -9.01
CA ARG A 174 -3.20 16.25 -8.56
C ARG A 174 -2.41 17.02 -9.62
N ASN A 175 -1.80 16.36 -10.60
CA ASN A 175 -1.00 16.98 -11.66
C ASN A 175 -1.82 17.97 -12.51
N LEU A 176 -3.09 17.68 -12.82
CA LEU A 176 -3.94 18.55 -13.65
C LEU A 176 -3.95 20.01 -13.13
N GLN A 177 -3.51 20.94 -13.96
CA GLN A 177 -3.52 22.36 -13.63
C GLN A 177 -4.94 22.94 -13.80
N ILE A 178 -5.53 23.43 -12.71
CA ILE A 178 -6.86 24.05 -12.73
C ILE A 178 -6.86 25.54 -12.36
N ASN A 179 -5.73 26.08 -11.90
CA ASN A 179 -5.63 27.46 -11.39
C ASN A 179 -4.94 28.42 -12.37
N LYS A 180 -4.71 28.00 -13.63
CA LYS A 180 -4.07 28.80 -14.67
C LYS A 180 -4.62 30.24 -14.74
N ASP A 181 -5.94 30.39 -14.77
CA ASP A 181 -6.62 31.68 -14.90
C ASP A 181 -6.99 32.33 -13.55
N ASN A 182 -6.44 31.84 -12.43
CA ASN A 182 -6.71 32.35 -11.09
C ASN A 182 -5.42 32.65 -10.31
N PRO A 183 -4.83 33.85 -10.48
CA PRO A 183 -3.55 34.22 -9.88
C PRO A 183 -3.47 34.08 -8.37
N ASP A 184 -4.58 34.35 -7.66
CA ASP A 184 -4.64 34.27 -6.20
C ASP A 184 -4.51 32.82 -5.70
N LYS A 185 -4.70 31.83 -6.59
CA LYS A 185 -4.65 30.40 -6.29
C LYS A 185 -3.49 29.67 -6.96
N TRP A 186 -2.55 30.40 -7.55
CA TRP A 186 -1.39 29.80 -8.23
C TRP A 186 -0.52 28.95 -7.31
N LEU A 187 -0.56 29.17 -5.99
CA LEU A 187 0.17 28.40 -4.99
C LEU A 187 -0.69 27.37 -4.24
N ASP A 188 -1.97 27.23 -4.57
CA ASP A 188 -2.82 26.19 -3.98
C ASP A 188 -2.34 24.81 -4.42
N ASP A 189 -2.38 23.83 -3.51
CA ASP A 189 -1.87 22.48 -3.75
C ASP A 189 -2.86 21.55 -4.48
N ILE A 190 -4.06 22.06 -4.81
CA ILE A 190 -5.06 21.33 -5.60
C ILE A 190 -4.49 20.98 -7.00
N SER A 191 -3.63 21.85 -7.54
CA SER A 191 -2.76 21.53 -8.69
C SER A 191 -1.34 21.30 -8.16
N TYR A 192 -0.67 20.23 -8.59
CA TYR A 192 0.62 19.84 -8.00
C TYR A 192 1.75 20.81 -8.32
N PHE A 193 1.79 21.41 -9.51
CA PHE A 193 2.75 22.47 -9.82
C PHE A 193 2.09 23.85 -9.66
N PRO A 194 2.80 24.83 -9.07
CA PRO A 194 2.30 26.19 -9.03
C PRO A 194 2.30 26.78 -10.44
N TYR A 195 1.28 27.58 -10.78
CA TYR A 195 1.24 28.26 -12.07
C TYR A 195 1.98 29.60 -11.95
N ASN A 196 3.24 29.68 -12.35
CA ASN A 196 3.99 30.92 -12.33
C ASN A 196 4.52 31.24 -13.73
N PRO A 197 4.10 32.35 -14.37
CA PRO A 197 4.54 32.74 -15.71
C PRO A 197 6.07 32.88 -15.87
N LYS A 198 6.82 33.00 -14.77
CA LYS A 198 8.30 33.00 -14.80
C LYS A 198 8.91 31.62 -15.02
N PHE A 199 8.19 30.55 -14.69
CA PHE A 199 8.73 29.19 -14.59
C PHE A 199 8.14 28.24 -15.65
N PRO A 200 8.85 27.14 -15.99
CA PRO A 200 8.40 26.14 -16.95
C PRO A 200 7.06 25.48 -16.59
N THR A 201 6.64 25.53 -15.33
CA THR A 201 5.35 24.99 -14.86
C THR A 201 4.14 25.65 -15.51
N SER A 202 4.31 26.84 -16.10
CA SER A 202 3.27 27.54 -16.87
C SER A 202 3.41 27.39 -18.40
N SER A 203 4.38 26.58 -18.85
CA SER A 203 4.71 26.44 -20.27
C SER A 203 3.51 25.99 -21.11
N THR A 204 3.43 26.52 -22.33
CA THR A 204 2.45 26.12 -23.36
C THR A 204 3.10 25.26 -24.46
N ASP A 205 4.40 24.98 -24.36
CA ASP A 205 5.01 23.94 -25.18
C ASP A 205 4.28 22.62 -24.94
N PRO A 206 3.79 21.91 -25.98
CA PRO A 206 2.94 20.75 -25.79
C PRO A 206 3.55 19.66 -24.89
N LYS A 207 4.87 19.45 -25.00
CA LYS A 207 5.55 18.41 -24.26
C LYS A 207 5.70 18.79 -22.79
N LEU A 208 6.19 20.00 -22.50
CA LEU A 208 6.30 20.49 -21.12
C LEU A 208 4.93 20.70 -20.47
N ALA A 209 3.94 21.15 -21.23
CA ALA A 209 2.58 21.32 -20.76
C ALA A 209 2.01 19.98 -20.26
N GLN A 210 2.26 18.87 -20.97
CA GLN A 210 1.84 17.54 -20.52
C GLN A 210 2.54 17.12 -19.22
N PHE A 211 3.85 17.36 -19.09
CA PHE A 211 4.62 17.03 -17.87
C PHE A 211 4.10 17.77 -16.63
N TYR A 212 3.89 19.08 -16.78
CA TYR A 212 3.45 19.95 -15.69
C TYR A 212 1.92 20.00 -15.51
N GLY A 213 1.17 19.17 -16.23
CA GLY A 213 -0.29 19.09 -16.14
C GLY A 213 -1.04 20.30 -16.70
N ASN A 214 -0.37 21.16 -17.47
CA ASN A 214 -0.93 22.37 -18.09
C ASN A 214 -1.57 22.10 -19.47
N ILE A 215 -2.25 20.97 -19.60
CA ILE A 215 -3.00 20.57 -20.80
C ILE A 215 -4.51 20.80 -20.61
N PRO A 216 -5.30 20.89 -21.69
CA PRO A 216 -6.76 20.98 -21.57
C PRO A 216 -7.35 19.83 -20.73
N PRO A 217 -8.33 20.08 -19.85
CA PRO A 217 -8.90 19.04 -18.98
C PRO A 217 -9.40 17.80 -19.72
N ASP A 218 -10.08 17.96 -20.86
CA ASP A 218 -10.58 16.82 -21.64
C ASP A 218 -9.44 15.92 -22.15
N GLN A 219 -8.30 16.50 -22.53
CA GLN A 219 -7.11 15.75 -22.89
C GLN A 219 -6.52 15.05 -21.68
N PHE A 220 -6.46 15.73 -20.53
CA PHE A 220 -5.99 15.12 -19.28
C PHE A 220 -6.85 13.92 -18.87
N TYR A 221 -8.18 14.00 -18.96
CA TYR A 221 -9.08 12.90 -18.62
C TYR A 221 -8.92 11.70 -19.56
N ALA A 222 -8.73 11.96 -20.86
CA ALA A 222 -8.44 10.92 -21.84
C ALA A 222 -7.09 10.24 -21.56
N ASN A 223 -6.05 11.01 -21.24
CA ASN A 223 -4.74 10.49 -20.87
C ASN A 223 -4.80 9.67 -19.57
N TRP A 224 -5.43 10.22 -18.52
CA TRP A 224 -5.61 9.55 -17.22
C TRP A 224 -6.26 8.17 -17.39
N TYR A 225 -7.36 8.08 -18.14
CA TYR A 225 -8.02 6.80 -18.37
C TYR A 225 -7.18 5.88 -19.26
N GLY A 226 -6.56 6.41 -20.32
CA GLY A 226 -5.74 5.61 -21.23
C GLY A 226 -4.48 5.03 -20.56
N GLU A 227 -3.80 5.78 -19.71
CA GLU A 227 -2.61 5.34 -18.97
C GLU A 227 -2.96 4.26 -17.95
N LEU A 228 -4.09 4.39 -17.24
CA LEU A 228 -4.59 3.31 -16.38
C LEU A 228 -4.90 2.04 -17.19
N LYS A 229 -5.41 2.17 -18.42
CA LYS A 229 -5.58 1.01 -19.32
C LYS A 229 -4.23 0.41 -19.73
N GLU A 230 -3.21 1.22 -20.03
CA GLU A 230 -1.86 0.71 -20.31
C GLU A 230 -1.34 -0.13 -19.12
N LEU A 231 -1.49 0.38 -17.89
CA LEU A 231 -1.08 -0.35 -16.69
C LEU A 231 -1.84 -1.68 -16.55
N ILE A 232 -3.15 -1.66 -16.78
CA ILE A 232 -4.01 -2.85 -16.68
C ILE A 232 -3.65 -3.89 -17.75
N ASP A 233 -3.54 -3.46 -19.01
CA ASP A 233 -3.33 -4.35 -20.15
C ASP A 233 -1.92 -4.93 -20.17
N ASN A 234 -0.90 -4.14 -19.81
CA ASN A 234 0.50 -4.57 -19.89
C ASN A 234 0.96 -5.35 -18.66
N TYR A 235 0.46 -4.99 -17.47
CA TYR A 235 1.03 -5.50 -16.21
C TYR A 235 0.01 -6.25 -15.34
N SER A 236 -1.29 -6.08 -15.60
CA SER A 236 -2.36 -6.67 -14.84
C SER A 236 -2.13 -6.57 -13.31
N PRO A 237 -2.12 -5.37 -12.73
CA PRO A 237 -2.00 -5.21 -11.28
C PRO A 237 -3.12 -5.98 -10.55
N ASP A 238 -2.84 -6.37 -9.32
CA ASP A 238 -3.84 -6.94 -8.41
C ASP A 238 -4.44 -5.86 -7.49
N LEU A 239 -3.70 -4.76 -7.26
CA LEU A 239 -4.16 -3.58 -6.55
C LEU A 239 -3.75 -2.32 -7.32
N ILE A 240 -4.71 -1.45 -7.63
CA ILE A 240 -4.43 -0.08 -8.09
C ILE A 240 -4.73 0.86 -6.93
N TYR A 241 -3.70 1.57 -6.51
CA TYR A 241 -3.80 2.56 -5.45
C TYR A 241 -3.98 3.94 -6.03
N PHE A 242 -4.97 4.68 -5.54
CA PHE A 242 -5.10 6.11 -5.80
C PHE A 242 -4.76 6.91 -4.55
N ASP A 243 -4.00 7.97 -4.77
CA ASP A 243 -3.74 9.00 -3.77
C ASP A 243 -4.97 9.93 -3.66
N SER A 244 -4.76 11.22 -3.41
CA SER A 244 -5.80 12.23 -3.28
C SER A 244 -6.04 13.03 -4.57
N LYS A 245 -7.18 13.74 -4.59
CA LYS A 245 -7.66 14.63 -5.67
C LYS A 245 -8.33 13.93 -6.84
N MET A 246 -8.82 12.71 -6.66
CA MET A 246 -9.72 12.09 -7.64
C MET A 246 -11.01 12.91 -7.84
N THR A 247 -11.35 13.82 -6.91
CA THR A 247 -12.40 14.83 -7.09
C THR A 247 -12.24 15.71 -8.35
N LYS A 248 -11.04 15.80 -8.93
CA LYS A 248 -10.78 16.53 -10.19
C LYS A 248 -11.12 15.73 -11.45
N ILE A 249 -11.30 14.41 -11.32
CA ILE A 249 -11.63 13.52 -12.43
C ILE A 249 -13.16 13.46 -12.58
N PRO A 250 -13.70 13.58 -13.79
CA PRO A 250 -15.13 13.44 -14.03
C PRO A 250 -15.65 12.08 -13.58
N GLU A 251 -16.83 12.07 -12.98
CA GLU A 251 -17.44 10.84 -12.44
C GLU A 251 -17.56 9.73 -13.48
N LYS A 252 -17.94 10.10 -14.71
CA LYS A 252 -18.03 9.19 -15.85
C LYS A 252 -16.67 8.51 -16.14
N THR A 253 -15.58 9.27 -16.12
CA THR A 253 -14.23 8.74 -16.39
C THR A 253 -13.80 7.77 -15.29
N LYS A 254 -14.12 8.05 -14.01
CA LYS A 254 -13.90 7.09 -12.91
C LYS A 254 -14.68 5.80 -13.12
N GLN A 255 -15.97 5.91 -13.48
CA GLN A 255 -16.82 4.75 -13.74
C GLN A 255 -16.30 3.90 -14.92
N GLU A 256 -15.79 4.53 -15.97
CA GLU A 256 -15.15 3.86 -17.11
C GLU A 256 -13.90 3.10 -16.68
N PHE A 257 -13.03 3.72 -15.87
CA PHE A 257 -11.87 3.05 -15.29
C PHE A 257 -12.28 1.82 -14.44
N VAL A 258 -13.18 1.99 -13.48
CA VAL A 258 -13.58 0.90 -12.57
C VAL A 258 -14.21 -0.25 -13.37
N ALA A 259 -15.08 0.06 -14.35
CA ALA A 259 -15.67 -0.94 -15.24
C ALA A 259 -14.59 -1.69 -16.04
N TYR A 260 -13.60 -0.97 -16.58
CA TYR A 260 -12.51 -1.57 -17.33
C TYR A 260 -11.72 -2.56 -16.47
N TYR A 261 -11.33 -2.14 -15.27
CA TYR A 261 -10.50 -2.96 -14.38
C TYR A 261 -11.25 -4.18 -13.84
N PHE A 262 -12.54 -4.05 -13.52
CA PHE A 262 -13.36 -5.19 -13.09
C PHE A 262 -13.65 -6.16 -14.24
N ASN A 263 -13.86 -5.68 -15.46
CA ASN A 263 -14.01 -6.59 -16.61
C ASN A 263 -12.70 -7.31 -16.94
N HIS A 264 -11.56 -6.63 -16.77
CA HIS A 264 -10.24 -7.27 -16.84
C HIS A 264 -10.09 -8.37 -15.79
N SER A 265 -10.49 -8.12 -14.54
CA SER A 265 -10.40 -9.11 -13.46
C SER A 265 -11.23 -10.37 -13.75
N VAL A 266 -12.43 -10.22 -14.33
CA VAL A 266 -13.27 -11.34 -14.79
C VAL A 266 -12.57 -12.13 -15.91
N LYS A 267 -11.99 -11.44 -16.90
CA LYS A 267 -11.25 -12.07 -18.00
C LYS A 267 -10.04 -12.87 -17.50
N GLU A 268 -9.27 -12.28 -16.58
CA GLU A 268 -8.08 -12.90 -15.98
C GLU A 268 -8.42 -13.89 -14.84
N LYS A 269 -9.71 -14.07 -14.53
CA LYS A 269 -10.22 -14.96 -13.46
C LYS A 269 -9.53 -14.69 -12.11
N LYS A 270 -9.36 -13.42 -11.78
CA LYS A 270 -8.74 -12.96 -10.53
C LYS A 270 -9.58 -11.89 -9.87
N GLN A 271 -9.40 -11.72 -8.57
CA GLN A 271 -9.94 -10.58 -7.84
C GLN A 271 -8.89 -9.46 -7.80
N VAL A 272 -9.32 -8.25 -8.09
CA VAL A 272 -8.55 -7.02 -8.02
C VAL A 272 -9.06 -6.09 -6.92
N ILE A 273 -8.20 -5.19 -6.46
CA ILE A 273 -8.48 -4.18 -5.45
C ILE A 273 -8.25 -2.78 -6.02
N ILE A 274 -9.11 -1.84 -5.65
CA ILE A 274 -8.92 -0.40 -5.85
C ILE A 274 -8.91 0.24 -4.46
N THR A 275 -7.94 1.11 -4.18
CA THR A 275 -7.97 1.92 -2.95
C THR A 275 -8.22 3.39 -3.25
N HIS A 276 -8.71 4.13 -2.26
CA HIS A 276 -8.95 5.56 -2.38
C HIS A 276 -8.71 6.27 -1.04
N LYS A 277 -8.42 7.56 -1.10
CA LYS A 277 -8.39 8.45 0.07
C LYS A 277 -9.65 9.30 0.16
N GLU A 278 -9.92 9.81 1.35
CA GLU A 278 -10.88 10.91 1.61
C GLU A 278 -12.30 10.69 1.03
N GLY A 279 -12.74 9.44 0.88
CA GLY A 279 -14.06 9.10 0.31
C GLY A 279 -14.22 9.45 -1.18
N GLU A 280 -13.13 9.64 -1.92
CA GLU A 280 -13.17 10.10 -3.32
C GLU A 280 -13.62 9.03 -4.34
N LEU A 281 -13.81 7.78 -3.88
CA LEU A 281 -14.51 6.71 -4.59
C LEU A 281 -15.53 6.02 -3.67
N PRO A 282 -16.62 5.44 -4.21
CA PRO A 282 -17.60 4.72 -3.40
C PRO A 282 -16.99 3.47 -2.75
N LYS A 283 -17.23 3.29 -1.45
CA LYS A 283 -16.80 2.09 -0.69
C LYS A 283 -17.31 0.77 -1.26
N SER A 284 -18.39 0.81 -2.05
CA SER A 284 -18.96 -0.36 -2.75
C SER A 284 -18.09 -0.89 -3.89
N VAL A 285 -17.02 -0.18 -4.26
CA VAL A 285 -16.12 -0.56 -5.37
C VAL A 285 -14.64 -0.40 -5.02
N SER A 286 -14.33 0.16 -3.84
CA SER A 286 -12.97 0.47 -3.43
C SER A 286 -12.80 0.41 -1.91
N ILE A 287 -11.56 0.21 -1.48
CA ILE A 287 -11.15 0.15 -0.07
C ILE A 287 -10.63 1.54 0.34
N GLU A 288 -11.04 2.00 1.52
CA GLU A 288 -10.52 3.25 2.09
C GLU A 288 -9.09 3.06 2.57
N ASP A 289 -8.23 4.01 2.21
CA ASP A 289 -6.82 4.08 2.59
C ASP A 289 -6.54 5.29 3.48
N PHE A 290 -5.78 5.05 4.56
CA PHE A 290 -5.43 6.07 5.54
C PHE A 290 -3.94 6.39 5.51
N GLU A 291 -3.56 7.51 4.89
CA GLU A 291 -2.17 7.99 4.85
C GLU A 291 -1.58 8.20 6.23
N LYS A 292 -0.52 7.45 6.55
CA LYS A 292 0.16 7.47 7.85
C LYS A 292 -0.85 7.44 9.01
N GLY A 293 -1.87 6.63 8.81
CA GLY A 293 -3.12 6.67 9.54
C GLY A 293 -3.52 5.29 10.04
N ARG A 294 -4.65 5.24 10.74
CA ARG A 294 -5.29 3.98 11.19
C ARG A 294 -6.59 4.26 11.89
N GLN A 295 -7.41 3.23 12.02
CA GLN A 295 -8.61 3.25 12.85
C GLN A 295 -8.24 3.14 14.35
N ASN A 296 -9.03 3.77 15.22
CA ASN A 296 -8.87 3.67 16.68
C ASN A 296 -9.74 2.56 17.30
N ALA A 297 -10.59 1.90 16.52
CA ALA A 297 -11.46 0.80 16.93
C ALA A 297 -11.55 -0.29 15.84
N ILE A 298 -12.16 -1.42 16.17
CA ILE A 298 -12.52 -2.45 15.18
C ILE A 298 -13.57 -1.85 14.23
N THR A 299 -13.33 -1.94 12.93
CA THR A 299 -14.30 -1.53 11.90
C THR A 299 -14.94 -2.74 11.24
N LYS A 300 -16.16 -2.54 10.72
CA LYS A 300 -16.85 -3.52 9.88
C LYS A 300 -16.14 -3.68 8.54
N ASP A 301 -15.85 -2.56 7.90
CA ASP A 301 -15.24 -2.53 6.58
C ASP A 301 -13.73 -2.73 6.72
N PHE A 302 -13.16 -3.51 5.80
CA PHE A 302 -11.71 -3.69 5.70
C PHE A 302 -11.08 -2.41 5.13
N TRP A 303 -9.88 -2.06 5.59
CA TRP A 303 -9.19 -0.83 5.19
C TRP A 303 -7.71 -1.06 4.95
N LEU A 304 -7.10 -0.16 4.18
CA LEU A 304 -5.66 -0.08 3.99
C LEU A 304 -5.12 1.11 4.78
N THR A 305 -3.87 1.01 5.21
CA THR A 305 -3.07 2.19 5.49
C THR A 305 -1.72 2.04 4.84
N ASP A 306 -1.25 3.13 4.26
CA ASP A 306 0.13 3.35 3.90
C ASP A 306 0.92 4.00 5.05
N GLU A 307 2.09 3.45 5.30
CA GLU A 307 3.11 4.02 6.20
C GLU A 307 4.46 3.93 5.50
N THR A 308 5.47 4.65 5.97
CA THR A 308 6.83 4.57 5.44
C THR A 308 7.85 4.09 6.48
N VAL A 309 8.90 3.39 6.03
CA VAL A 309 10.05 3.07 6.87
C VAL A 309 10.80 4.33 7.34
N SER A 310 10.64 5.44 6.62
CA SER A 310 11.31 6.70 6.89
C SER A 310 10.55 7.61 7.87
N VAL A 311 11.18 8.71 8.24
CA VAL A 311 10.61 9.82 9.01
C VAL A 311 10.63 11.06 8.14
N GLY A 312 9.45 11.63 7.88
CA GLY A 312 9.30 12.95 7.24
C GLY A 312 9.15 12.97 5.71
N SER A 313 9.59 11.95 4.98
CA SER A 313 9.51 11.90 3.50
C SER A 313 9.13 10.51 3.00
N TRP A 314 8.38 10.39 1.91
CA TRP A 314 8.16 9.10 1.24
C TRP A 314 9.32 8.71 0.32
N SER A 315 10.00 9.70 -0.27
CA SER A 315 11.15 9.48 -1.15
C SER A 315 12.49 9.64 -0.44
N TYR A 316 13.56 9.17 -1.10
CA TYR A 316 14.91 9.24 -0.52
C TYR A 316 15.40 10.67 -0.35
N THR A 317 15.98 10.97 0.81
CA THR A 317 16.78 12.18 1.06
C THR A 317 18.12 11.82 1.69
N ASN A 318 19.11 12.69 1.53
CA ASN A 318 20.45 12.46 2.11
C ASN A 318 20.45 12.38 3.65
N ASP A 319 19.47 13.01 4.29
CA ASP A 319 19.28 13.08 5.75
C ASP A 319 18.11 12.25 6.27
N LEU A 320 17.62 11.29 5.46
CA LEU A 320 16.41 10.52 5.74
C LEU A 320 16.51 9.74 7.07
N GLY A 321 15.75 10.20 8.06
CA GLY A 321 15.55 9.45 9.30
C GLY A 321 14.71 8.20 9.07
N LEU A 322 14.90 7.16 9.89
CA LEU A 322 14.18 5.89 9.77
C LEU A 322 13.48 5.50 11.08
N LYS A 323 12.34 4.82 10.96
CA LYS A 323 11.68 4.07 12.03
C LYS A 323 12.45 2.77 12.29
N THR A 324 12.20 2.13 13.43
CA THR A 324 12.78 0.81 13.73
C THR A 324 11.88 -0.31 13.21
N ALA A 325 12.44 -1.52 13.04
CA ALA A 325 11.63 -2.71 12.74
C ALA A 325 10.56 -2.96 13.82
N ASN A 326 10.86 -2.65 15.09
CA ASN A 326 9.88 -2.75 16.17
C ASN A 326 8.67 -1.83 15.95
N ASP A 327 8.91 -0.56 15.63
CA ASP A 327 7.83 0.40 15.36
C ASP A 327 6.87 -0.11 14.29
N ILE A 328 7.39 -0.77 13.25
CA ILE A 328 6.59 -1.32 12.15
C ILE A 328 5.85 -2.59 12.55
N VAL A 329 6.48 -3.49 13.32
CA VAL A 329 5.84 -4.71 13.83
C VAL A 329 4.67 -4.36 14.76
N ASP A 330 4.86 -3.40 15.67
CA ASP A 330 3.81 -2.94 16.57
C ASP A 330 2.64 -2.33 15.79
N LEU A 331 2.95 -1.50 14.80
CA LEU A 331 1.96 -0.90 13.92
C LEU A 331 1.17 -1.95 13.14
N LEU A 332 1.85 -2.94 12.56
CA LEU A 332 1.23 -4.04 11.85
C LEU A 332 0.26 -4.83 12.76
N ALA A 333 0.68 -5.14 13.98
CA ALA A 333 -0.18 -5.85 14.95
C ALA A 333 -1.43 -5.02 15.33
N ASP A 334 -1.28 -3.71 15.55
CA ASP A 334 -2.40 -2.81 15.84
C ASP A 334 -3.39 -2.73 14.67
N ILE A 335 -2.89 -2.53 13.44
CA ILE A 335 -3.69 -2.46 12.22
C ILE A 335 -4.48 -3.76 12.00
N VAL A 336 -3.81 -4.91 12.05
CA VAL A 336 -4.44 -6.21 11.76
C VAL A 336 -5.51 -6.55 12.81
N SER A 337 -5.28 -6.19 14.07
CA SER A 337 -6.26 -6.38 15.15
C SER A 337 -7.55 -5.56 14.98
N LYS A 338 -7.51 -4.50 14.15
CA LYS A 338 -8.60 -3.56 13.89
C LYS A 338 -9.17 -3.65 12.46
N ASN A 339 -8.96 -4.80 11.81
CA ASN A 339 -9.51 -5.12 10.49
C ASN A 339 -8.84 -4.37 9.32
N GLY A 340 -7.55 -4.05 9.42
CA GLY A 340 -6.79 -3.40 8.34
C GLY A 340 -5.67 -4.25 7.73
N ALA A 341 -5.08 -3.72 6.66
CA ALA A 341 -3.80 -4.13 6.08
C ALA A 341 -2.83 -2.94 6.05
N LEU A 342 -1.53 -3.24 6.12
CA LEU A 342 -0.43 -2.27 6.06
C LEU A 342 0.28 -2.37 4.71
N MET A 343 0.43 -1.25 4.02
CA MET A 343 1.32 -1.10 2.87
C MET A 343 2.50 -0.21 3.26
N LEU A 344 3.69 -0.81 3.38
CA LEU A 344 4.89 -0.11 3.84
C LEU A 344 5.69 0.45 2.66
N ASN A 345 5.95 1.74 2.65
CA ASN A 345 6.83 2.39 1.70
C ASN A 345 8.31 2.21 2.08
N VAL A 346 9.14 1.95 1.07
CA VAL A 346 10.58 2.19 1.10
C VAL A 346 10.96 3.36 0.18
N SER A 347 12.14 3.91 0.41
CA SER A 347 12.65 5.11 -0.25
C SER A 347 13.97 4.80 -0.97
N PRO A 348 13.94 4.22 -2.18
CA PRO A 348 15.13 3.95 -2.97
C PRO A 348 15.82 5.22 -3.45
N MET A 349 17.14 5.17 -3.61
CA MET A 349 17.92 6.24 -4.23
C MET A 349 17.65 6.29 -5.74
N ALA A 350 17.89 7.43 -6.39
CA ALA A 350 17.66 7.61 -7.83
C ALA A 350 18.35 6.56 -8.72
N ASN A 351 19.48 6.01 -8.28
CA ASN A 351 20.20 4.96 -9.00
C ASN A 351 19.55 3.56 -8.86
N GLY A 352 18.49 3.39 -8.08
CA GLY A 352 17.74 2.14 -7.92
C GLY A 352 18.15 1.28 -6.73
N ILE A 353 19.12 1.71 -5.92
CA ILE A 353 19.49 1.01 -4.68
C ILE A 353 18.50 1.39 -3.59
N ILE A 354 17.87 0.39 -2.96
CA ILE A 354 17.25 0.55 -1.64
C ILE A 354 18.38 0.62 -0.60
N PRO A 355 18.55 1.72 0.16
CA PRO A 355 19.64 1.84 1.13
C PRO A 355 19.70 0.69 2.14
N LYS A 356 20.92 0.25 2.49
CA LYS A 356 21.16 -0.93 3.36
C LYS A 356 20.43 -0.84 4.70
N ASN A 357 20.36 0.33 5.31
CA ASN A 357 19.63 0.55 6.56
C ASN A 357 18.11 0.31 6.43
N GLN A 358 17.50 0.61 5.28
CA GLN A 358 16.11 0.25 4.99
C GLN A 358 15.96 -1.25 4.72
N GLN A 359 16.91 -1.86 3.99
CA GLN A 359 16.91 -3.31 3.78
C GLN A 359 16.98 -4.07 5.10
N ASP A 360 17.81 -3.61 6.05
CA ASP A 360 17.96 -4.24 7.36
C ASP A 360 16.66 -4.22 8.16
N ILE A 361 15.95 -3.09 8.17
CA ILE A 361 14.63 -2.99 8.81
C ILE A 361 13.64 -3.97 8.17
N LEU A 362 13.60 -4.05 6.84
CA LEU A 362 12.72 -4.99 6.13
C LEU A 362 13.06 -6.46 6.47
N LEU A 363 14.34 -6.81 6.50
CA LEU A 363 14.78 -8.16 6.83
C LEU A 363 14.48 -8.52 8.28
N GLU A 364 14.62 -7.59 9.22
CA GLU A 364 14.22 -7.78 10.62
C GLU A 364 12.70 -7.99 10.77
N ILE A 365 11.88 -7.23 10.05
CA ILE A 365 10.42 -7.45 9.98
C ILE A 365 10.12 -8.86 9.43
N GLY A 366 10.81 -9.24 8.36
CA GLY A 366 10.69 -10.57 7.75
C GLY A 366 11.06 -11.71 8.69
N GLN A 367 12.13 -11.55 9.47
CA GLN A 367 12.53 -12.53 10.49
C GLN A 367 11.43 -12.72 11.54
N TRP A 368 10.81 -11.63 12.00
CA TRP A 368 9.68 -11.69 12.93
C TRP A 368 8.46 -12.39 12.30
N LEU A 369 8.10 -12.03 11.07
CA LEU A 369 6.97 -12.61 10.34
C LEU A 369 7.16 -14.09 9.98
N ASN A 370 8.40 -14.55 9.81
CA ASN A 370 8.68 -15.97 9.60
C ASN A 370 8.33 -16.84 10.81
N VAL A 371 8.48 -16.29 12.03
CA VAL A 371 8.14 -16.98 13.28
C VAL A 371 6.67 -16.77 13.65
N ASN A 372 6.21 -15.51 13.56
CA ASN A 372 4.95 -15.06 14.13
C ASN A 372 3.84 -14.86 13.08
N GLY A 373 4.12 -15.08 11.79
CA GLY A 373 3.21 -14.79 10.70
C GLY A 373 1.88 -15.53 10.74
N GLU A 374 1.78 -16.66 11.45
CA GLU A 374 0.49 -17.35 11.68
C GLU A 374 -0.52 -16.46 12.44
N ALA A 375 -0.04 -15.53 13.27
CA ALA A 375 -0.85 -14.57 14.01
C ALA A 375 -1.23 -13.32 13.19
N ILE A 376 -0.73 -13.20 11.97
CA ILE A 376 -1.00 -12.08 11.06
C ILE A 376 -1.77 -12.60 9.84
N TYR A 377 -1.14 -13.46 9.04
CA TYR A 377 -1.66 -13.89 7.75
C TYR A 377 -2.89 -14.79 7.86
N GLY A 378 -3.94 -14.44 7.10
CA GLY A 378 -5.20 -15.18 7.10
C GLY A 378 -5.97 -15.11 8.42
N THR A 379 -5.62 -14.17 9.31
CA THR A 379 -6.39 -13.92 10.54
C THR A 379 -7.50 -12.91 10.30
N ARG A 380 -8.47 -12.86 11.22
CA ARG A 380 -9.49 -11.82 11.34
C ARG A 380 -9.42 -11.21 12.73
N THR A 381 -10.17 -10.14 12.96
CA THR A 381 -10.25 -9.52 14.28
C THR A 381 -10.79 -10.50 15.31
N PHE A 382 -10.35 -10.33 16.56
CA PHE A 382 -11.04 -10.91 17.71
C PHE A 382 -12.20 -9.99 18.14
N ASP A 383 -12.92 -10.33 19.22
CA ASP A 383 -13.99 -9.50 19.77
C ASP A 383 -13.46 -8.18 20.38
N VAL A 384 -12.20 -8.21 20.82
CA VAL A 384 -11.47 -7.08 21.41
C VAL A 384 -10.16 -6.96 20.63
N PHE A 385 -9.84 -5.78 20.11
CA PHE A 385 -8.62 -5.60 19.30
C PHE A 385 -7.35 -5.63 20.17
N GLY A 386 -7.44 -5.19 21.42
CA GLY A 386 -6.29 -5.09 22.30
C GLY A 386 -6.63 -4.64 23.71
N GLU A 387 -5.62 -4.71 24.57
CA GLU A 387 -5.62 -4.18 25.94
C GLU A 387 -4.25 -3.54 26.23
N GLY A 388 -4.16 -2.73 27.28
CA GLY A 388 -2.94 -2.02 27.66
C GLY A 388 -3.16 -0.52 27.92
N PRO A 389 -2.14 0.16 28.47
CA PRO A 389 -2.21 1.58 28.80
C PRO A 389 -2.18 2.49 27.56
N THR A 390 -1.61 2.02 26.45
CA THR A 390 -1.38 2.85 25.26
C THR A 390 -2.65 2.94 24.42
N LYS A 391 -3.26 4.13 24.41
CA LYS A 391 -4.50 4.40 23.69
C LYS A 391 -4.28 5.34 22.53
N GLN A 392 -4.99 5.07 21.44
CA GLN A 392 -5.13 5.99 20.33
C GLN A 392 -6.50 6.68 20.44
N GLU A 393 -6.49 7.99 20.67
CA GLU A 393 -7.73 8.74 20.92
C GLU A 393 -8.59 8.88 19.65
N LYS A 394 -7.98 9.08 18.48
CA LYS A 394 -8.69 9.30 17.21
C LYS A 394 -8.22 8.35 16.10
N GLY A 395 -9.14 7.96 15.22
CA GLY A 395 -8.80 7.35 13.93
C GLY A 395 -8.65 8.40 12.83
N GLY A 396 -8.05 8.02 11.71
CA GLY A 396 -7.90 8.87 10.52
C GLY A 396 -6.48 8.89 9.95
N MET A 397 -6.23 9.86 9.08
CA MET A 397 -4.95 10.10 8.41
C MET A 397 -4.01 10.96 9.26
N PHE A 398 -2.71 10.91 8.96
CA PHE A 398 -1.65 11.71 9.57
C PHE A 398 -1.65 11.67 11.10
N LEU A 399 -1.59 10.45 11.64
CA LEU A 399 -1.55 10.27 13.08
C LEU A 399 -0.12 10.42 13.62
N ASP A 400 -0.04 10.92 14.85
CA ASP A 400 1.22 10.99 15.57
C ASP A 400 1.74 9.58 15.88
N LYS A 401 3.07 9.48 16.02
CA LYS A 401 3.71 8.25 16.48
C LYS A 401 3.19 7.89 17.88
N ILE A 402 2.77 6.64 18.02
CA ILE A 402 2.48 6.01 19.31
C ILE A 402 3.57 4.97 19.56
N SER A 403 4.08 4.92 20.79
CA SER A 403 5.06 3.93 21.22
C SER A 403 4.38 2.94 22.15
N TYR A 404 4.36 1.67 21.75
CA TYR A 404 3.82 0.59 22.56
C TYR A 404 4.87 0.03 23.52
N THR A 405 4.40 -0.74 24.49
CA THR A 405 5.23 -1.39 25.50
C THR A 405 4.78 -2.83 25.70
N ALA A 406 5.55 -3.60 26.47
CA ALA A 406 5.18 -4.96 26.88
C ALA A 406 3.89 -5.06 27.73
N GLN A 407 3.25 -3.92 28.07
CA GLN A 407 1.93 -3.88 28.71
C GLN A 407 0.78 -3.81 27.69
N ASP A 408 1.10 -3.61 26.41
CA ASP A 408 0.14 -3.52 25.33
C ASP A 408 0.04 -4.86 24.60
N VAL A 409 -1.19 -5.30 24.37
CA VAL A 409 -1.49 -6.56 23.67
C VAL A 409 -2.43 -6.28 22.51
N ARG A 410 -2.22 -6.97 21.40
CA ARG A 410 -3.12 -6.98 20.23
C ARG A 410 -3.60 -8.39 19.94
N TYR A 411 -4.85 -8.51 19.54
CA TYR A 411 -5.50 -9.81 19.35
C TYR A 411 -5.91 -10.03 17.90
N THR A 412 -5.64 -11.22 17.41
CA THR A 412 -6.14 -11.73 16.13
C THR A 412 -6.70 -13.14 16.32
N ARG A 413 -7.51 -13.60 15.36
CA ARG A 413 -8.17 -14.91 15.43
C ARG A 413 -8.12 -15.64 14.09
N LYS A 414 -7.93 -16.96 14.16
CA LYS A 414 -8.08 -17.89 13.02
C LYS A 414 -8.78 -19.17 13.48
N GLY A 415 -10.04 -19.35 13.07
CA GLY A 415 -10.86 -20.47 13.52
C GLY A 415 -11.05 -20.47 15.04
N ASN A 416 -10.61 -21.53 15.73
CA ASN A 416 -10.62 -21.63 17.19
C ASN A 416 -9.33 -21.15 17.87
N THR A 417 -8.38 -20.63 17.09
CA THR A 417 -7.11 -20.12 17.60
C THR A 417 -7.18 -18.61 17.79
N ILE A 418 -6.83 -18.14 18.98
CA ILE A 418 -6.63 -16.73 19.28
C ILE A 418 -5.13 -16.49 19.47
N TYR A 419 -4.62 -15.41 18.90
CA TYR A 419 -3.25 -14.98 19.10
C TYR A 419 -3.25 -13.70 19.93
N ALA A 420 -2.52 -13.69 21.03
CA ALA A 420 -2.24 -12.51 21.83
C ALA A 420 -0.80 -12.06 21.52
N ILE A 421 -0.68 -10.92 20.86
CA ILE A 421 0.58 -10.33 20.40
C ILE A 421 0.97 -9.26 21.43
N VAL A 422 1.94 -9.55 22.28
CA VAL A 422 2.44 -8.61 23.31
C VAL A 422 3.50 -7.72 22.66
N LEU A 423 3.30 -6.40 22.68
CA LEU A 423 4.08 -5.39 21.94
C LEU A 423 5.36 -4.99 22.71
N GLY A 424 6.12 -6.01 23.09
CA GLY A 424 7.40 -5.90 23.79
C GLY A 424 7.66 -7.12 24.67
N TRP A 425 8.92 -7.29 25.10
CA TRP A 425 9.28 -8.35 26.05
C TRP A 425 9.11 -7.89 27.51
N PRO A 426 8.25 -8.56 28.31
CA PRO A 426 7.99 -8.16 29.70
C PRO A 426 9.00 -8.71 30.71
N GLY A 427 9.98 -9.51 30.26
CA GLY A 427 10.99 -10.16 31.10
C GLY A 427 10.87 -11.68 31.13
N GLU A 428 11.89 -12.34 31.66
CA GLU A 428 11.95 -13.79 31.87
C GLU A 428 11.10 -14.17 33.09
N ASP A 429 10.34 -15.27 33.00
CA ASP A 429 9.42 -15.75 34.05
C ASP A 429 8.37 -14.71 34.53
N ALA A 430 8.14 -13.66 33.74
CA ALA A 430 7.19 -12.60 34.01
C ALA A 430 5.76 -13.13 33.93
N SER A 431 4.93 -12.74 34.90
CA SER A 431 3.52 -13.14 34.92
C SER A 431 2.69 -12.17 34.10
N ILE A 432 1.87 -12.69 33.19
CA ILE A 432 0.99 -11.91 32.32
C ILE A 432 -0.43 -12.45 32.46
N THR A 433 -1.40 -11.53 32.47
CA THR A 433 -2.82 -11.84 32.45
C THR A 433 -3.45 -11.25 31.20
N PHE A 434 -4.11 -12.08 30.41
CA PHE A 434 -4.87 -11.69 29.23
C PHE A 434 -6.35 -11.58 29.58
N GLY A 435 -6.79 -10.38 29.95
CA GLY A 435 -8.15 -10.13 30.43
C GLY A 435 -9.20 -10.32 29.34
N ALA A 436 -8.87 -9.93 28.10
CA ALA A 436 -9.74 -10.12 26.94
C ALA A 436 -10.12 -11.60 26.66
N LEU A 437 -9.36 -12.55 27.22
CA LEU A 437 -9.63 -13.99 27.10
C LEU A 437 -10.57 -14.54 28.18
N ALA A 438 -11.04 -13.74 29.14
CA ALA A 438 -11.99 -14.19 30.16
C ALA A 438 -13.30 -14.69 29.54
N ASN A 439 -13.79 -15.83 30.04
CA ASN A 439 -15.07 -16.45 29.65
C ASN A 439 -15.21 -16.77 28.15
N LYS A 440 -14.10 -17.02 27.44
CA LYS A 440 -14.07 -17.35 26.00
C LYS A 440 -14.20 -18.84 25.67
N GLY A 441 -14.51 -19.66 26.67
CA GLY A 441 -14.71 -21.10 26.53
C GLY A 441 -13.56 -21.92 27.11
N LYS A 442 -13.53 -23.22 26.80
CA LYS A 442 -12.51 -24.12 27.36
C LYS A 442 -11.23 -24.01 26.55
N VAL A 443 -10.15 -23.62 27.20
CA VAL A 443 -8.79 -23.66 26.62
C VAL A 443 -8.38 -25.12 26.42
N LYS A 444 -7.91 -25.43 25.22
CA LYS A 444 -7.35 -26.73 24.85
C LYS A 444 -5.83 -26.74 25.05
N SER A 445 -5.14 -25.71 24.56
CA SER A 445 -3.69 -25.56 24.69
C SER A 445 -3.29 -24.08 24.64
N VAL A 446 -2.12 -23.80 25.23
CA VAL A 446 -1.44 -22.51 25.19
C VAL A 446 0.02 -22.79 24.84
N SER A 447 0.55 -22.03 23.90
CA SER A 447 1.96 -22.09 23.47
C SER A 447 2.46 -20.71 23.08
N ILE A 448 3.77 -20.53 23.02
CA ILE A 448 4.40 -19.29 22.54
C ILE A 448 5.09 -19.58 21.22
N LEU A 449 4.76 -18.81 20.18
CA LEU A 449 5.41 -18.97 18.88
C LEU A 449 6.90 -18.66 19.00
N GLY A 450 7.74 -19.44 18.31
CA GLY A 450 9.20 -19.34 18.42
C GLY A 450 9.81 -19.97 19.67
N SER A 451 9.01 -20.52 20.59
CA SER A 451 9.50 -21.22 21.78
C SER A 451 9.14 -22.71 21.77
N THR A 452 10.08 -23.55 22.20
CA THR A 452 9.84 -24.98 22.46
C THR A 452 9.54 -25.26 23.94
N GLU A 453 9.61 -24.24 24.81
CA GLU A 453 9.30 -24.39 26.23
C GLU A 453 7.80 -24.58 26.43
N LYS A 454 7.43 -25.48 27.35
CA LYS A 454 6.02 -25.72 27.69
C LYS A 454 5.48 -24.50 28.45
N THR A 455 4.46 -23.84 27.90
CA THR A 455 3.81 -22.71 28.56
C THR A 455 2.91 -23.20 29.70
N ALA A 456 3.31 -22.94 30.94
CA ALA A 456 2.44 -23.13 32.09
C ALA A 456 1.35 -22.04 32.10
N TYR A 457 0.09 -22.44 32.28
CA TYR A 457 -1.03 -21.51 32.32
C TYR A 457 -2.11 -21.90 33.32
N THR A 458 -2.81 -20.91 33.84
CA THR A 458 -4.11 -21.07 34.52
C THR A 458 -5.16 -20.25 33.78
N TYR A 459 -6.43 -20.66 33.89
CA TYR A 459 -7.54 -20.00 33.22
C TYR A 459 -8.72 -19.91 34.18
N ASP A 460 -9.14 -18.70 34.51
CA ASP A 460 -10.22 -18.43 35.44
C ASP A 460 -11.11 -17.26 34.97
N SER A 461 -11.95 -16.72 35.86
CA SER A 461 -12.88 -15.64 35.54
C SER A 461 -12.21 -14.30 35.17
N LEU A 462 -10.93 -14.12 35.52
CA LEU A 462 -10.14 -12.93 35.19
C LEU A 462 -9.42 -13.05 33.85
N GLY A 463 -9.31 -14.25 33.28
CA GLY A 463 -8.72 -14.46 31.96
C GLY A 463 -7.72 -15.61 31.92
N LEU A 464 -6.81 -15.52 30.95
CA LEU A 464 -5.69 -16.45 30.82
C LEU A 464 -4.46 -15.88 31.52
N HIS A 465 -3.87 -16.66 32.42
CA HIS A 465 -2.63 -16.30 33.12
C HIS A 465 -1.51 -17.21 32.64
N ILE A 466 -0.37 -16.62 32.28
CA ILE A 466 0.83 -17.35 31.90
C ILE A 466 2.04 -16.82 32.65
N LYS A 467 3.12 -17.60 32.62
CA LYS A 467 4.48 -17.07 32.79
C LYS A 467 5.22 -17.08 31.45
N THR A 468 5.97 -16.03 31.17
CA THR A 468 6.87 -16.02 30.01
C THR A 468 7.96 -17.09 30.17
N PRO A 469 8.53 -17.58 29.06
CA PRO A 469 9.65 -18.50 29.07
C PRO A 469 10.85 -17.97 29.86
N SER A 470 11.71 -18.91 30.26
CA SER A 470 12.95 -18.62 30.99
C SER A 470 14.01 -17.91 30.12
N LYS A 471 13.78 -17.88 28.81
CA LYS A 471 14.62 -17.19 27.82
C LYS A 471 13.78 -16.25 26.99
N LYS A 472 14.35 -15.07 26.70
CA LYS A 472 13.76 -14.13 25.75
C LYS A 472 13.51 -14.80 24.39
N VAL A 473 12.25 -14.74 23.94
CA VAL A 473 11.82 -15.27 22.64
C VAL A 473 12.00 -14.22 21.55
N ASP A 474 11.46 -13.02 21.78
CA ASP A 474 11.52 -11.87 20.88
C ASP A 474 11.39 -10.59 21.71
N ASP A 475 12.16 -9.54 21.40
CA ASP A 475 12.09 -8.24 22.08
C ASP A 475 11.15 -7.24 21.42
N LYS A 476 10.77 -7.45 20.16
CA LYS A 476 9.86 -6.57 19.43
C LYS A 476 8.44 -6.84 19.86
N ALA A 477 7.95 -8.03 19.52
CA ALA A 477 6.68 -8.54 19.97
C ALA A 477 6.73 -10.06 20.07
N PHE A 478 6.17 -10.64 21.12
CA PHE A 478 6.07 -12.10 21.22
C PHE A 478 4.61 -12.55 21.25
N VAL A 479 4.35 -13.72 20.67
CA VAL A 479 2.98 -14.16 20.39
C VAL A 479 2.62 -15.39 21.22
N VAL A 480 1.55 -15.26 22.00
CA VAL A 480 0.91 -16.36 22.71
C VAL A 480 -0.23 -16.89 21.85
N LYS A 481 -0.14 -18.16 21.45
CA LYS A 481 -1.16 -18.90 20.72
C LYS A 481 -2.05 -19.66 21.70
N VAL A 482 -3.35 -19.43 21.61
CA VAL A 482 -4.37 -20.04 22.47
C VAL A 482 -5.37 -20.80 21.61
N GLU A 483 -5.41 -22.13 21.73
CA GLU A 483 -6.42 -22.95 21.06
C GLU A 483 -7.61 -23.18 22.00
N LEU A 484 -8.82 -22.87 21.53
CA LEU A 484 -10.08 -23.19 22.20
C LEU A 484 -10.61 -24.56 21.72
N LYS A 485 -11.39 -25.22 22.58
CA LYS A 485 -12.04 -26.52 22.26
C LYS A 485 -13.11 -26.42 21.20
#